data_AF-A0A3A4TCV2-F1
#
_entry.id   AF-A0A3A4TCV2-F1
#
_cell.length_a   1.000
_cell.length_b   1.000
_cell.length_c   1.000
_cell.angle_alpha   90.00
_cell.angle_beta   90.00
_cell.angle_gamma   90.00
#
_symmetry.space_group_name_H-M   'P 1'
#
loop_
_entity.id
_entity.type
_entity.pdbx_description
1 polymer ?
#
loop_
_entity_poly.entity_id
_entity_poly.type
_entity_poly.pdbx_seq_one_letter_code
_entity_poly.pdbx_strand_id
1 'polypeptide(L)'
;MTTKQQNQVEKIHLETTVAVIGGGYTGMAAAKTLAQNGYPVILARQENDGAWHDTSLTGLDGLKTLENQVADNGPIDILSQSTLIEAVGVPGDFTLTFMSEDRRVEKKAGAVVVATDLSSSPLTFIYGLTPCASVVSLSELESLLASETGQKEIGDKKKTIAFLVGFAHEGNPLLMQRVLESVRKIVEMDGCTAYVYVNNLKVAEDGLERLYKQGRDNGAIYFKLQTAPTVIQNNGDLRITFYDPVIRNNIELSPDIVVVEESLVADQQNISLAEILRIDLGPAGFLQKENVHRLPVNTNREGIFVVGGGREIQGLSKSLADVDNMLLQVRQLIGGGEKTVAAKAVVDREKCTICLTCYRCCPHAAIYWDDKAVISPAACQGCGICASECPMDAIQLTDFTDTEMTSRIREAAAAETKAAAPKIIAFCCQNSAFEAGTAAGLFHYDLPAGLQIIKIPCAGKVDINYILNALVEGADGVIVMACHTGNCKSESGNTYAKWRINDAYRKLEQIGIPKNRLEFATLASNMASDFARIVIDMEKRISQK
;
A
#
# COMPACT_ATOMS: atom_id res chain seq x y z
N MET A 1 34.72 -11.10 17.12
CA MET A 1 34.56 -9.79 16.48
C MET A 1 35.24 -8.73 17.32
N THR A 2 36.38 -8.21 16.88
CA THR A 2 36.89 -6.94 17.38
C THR A 2 35.84 -5.85 17.13
N THR A 3 35.58 -5.06 18.16
CA THR A 3 34.62 -3.97 18.37
C THR A 3 34.62 -2.85 17.31
N LYS A 4 35.22 -3.03 16.13
CA LYS A 4 35.51 -1.99 15.13
C LYS A 4 34.50 -1.84 13.99
N GLN A 5 33.47 -2.69 13.90
CA GLN A 5 32.41 -2.58 12.88
C GLN A 5 31.07 -2.07 13.41
N GLN A 6 30.96 -1.80 14.71
CA GLN A 6 29.77 -1.19 15.29
C GLN A 6 29.77 0.30 14.90
N ASN A 7 28.83 0.69 14.04
CA ASN A 7 28.56 2.06 13.60
C ASN A 7 29.55 2.67 12.60
N GLN A 8 30.01 1.90 11.60
CA GLN A 8 30.61 2.54 10.42
C GLN A 8 29.51 3.25 9.64
N VAL A 9 29.56 4.58 9.71
CA VAL A 9 28.82 5.48 8.84
C VAL A 9 29.54 5.45 7.50
N GLU A 10 28.88 4.90 6.49
CA GLU A 10 29.47 4.74 5.15
C GLU A 10 28.86 5.76 4.20
N LYS A 11 29.72 6.32 3.34
CA LYS A 11 29.29 7.13 2.20
C LYS A 11 29.05 6.21 1.03
N ILE A 12 27.79 6.00 0.67
CA ILE A 12 27.40 5.16 -0.47
C ILE A 12 27.09 6.04 -1.68
N HIS A 13 27.44 5.53 -2.85
CA HIS A 13 27.08 6.13 -4.13
C HIS A 13 25.80 5.46 -4.61
N LEU A 14 24.88 6.26 -5.12
CA LEU A 14 23.56 5.83 -5.58
C LEU A 14 23.43 6.25 -7.04
N GLU A 15 22.97 5.34 -7.89
CA GLU A 15 22.49 5.68 -9.22
C GLU A 15 21.39 6.75 -9.10
N THR A 16 21.43 7.77 -9.96
CA THR A 16 20.44 8.86 -9.93
C THR A 16 19.33 8.67 -10.94
N THR A 17 19.51 7.76 -11.90
CA THR A 17 18.50 7.38 -12.87
C THR A 17 17.28 6.76 -12.18
N VAL A 18 16.08 7.19 -12.54
CA VAL A 18 14.82 6.66 -12.01
C VAL A 18 14.05 5.94 -13.11
N ALA A 19 13.66 4.69 -12.86
CA ALA A 19 12.81 3.94 -13.77
C ALA A 19 11.33 4.19 -13.45
N VAL A 20 10.55 4.58 -14.45
CA VAL A 20 9.09 4.73 -14.38
C VAL A 20 8.45 3.63 -15.21
N ILE A 21 7.61 2.81 -14.58
CA ILE A 21 6.90 1.69 -15.20
C ILE A 21 5.43 2.06 -15.30
N GLY A 22 4.94 2.26 -16.52
CA GLY A 22 3.59 2.72 -16.80
C GLY A 22 3.59 3.90 -17.75
N GLY A 23 2.90 3.75 -18.89
CA GLY A 23 2.84 4.74 -19.96
C GLY A 23 1.59 5.62 -19.94
N GLY A 24 0.70 5.46 -18.96
CA GLY A 24 -0.47 6.30 -18.79
C GLY A 24 -0.13 7.71 -18.33
N TYR A 25 -1.17 8.52 -18.11
CA TYR A 25 -1.02 9.94 -17.73
C TYR A 25 -0.11 10.12 -16.50
N THR A 26 -0.36 9.36 -15.42
CA THR A 26 0.39 9.50 -14.17
C THR A 26 1.85 9.08 -14.35
N GLY A 27 2.14 8.06 -15.17
CA GLY A 27 3.51 7.64 -15.49
C GLY A 27 4.26 8.70 -16.29
N MET A 28 3.62 9.29 -17.30
CA MET A 28 4.20 10.41 -18.05
C MET A 28 4.43 11.66 -17.19
N ALA A 29 3.47 11.99 -16.33
CA ALA A 29 3.60 13.09 -15.38
C ALA A 29 4.76 12.84 -14.41
N ALA A 30 4.90 11.61 -13.88
CA ALA A 30 6.03 11.21 -13.05
C ALA A 30 7.37 11.37 -13.77
N ALA A 31 7.48 10.84 -15.00
CA ALA A 31 8.69 10.92 -15.80
C ALA A 31 9.09 12.37 -16.10
N LYS A 32 8.14 13.19 -16.53
CA LYS A 32 8.36 14.61 -16.78
C LYS A 32 8.81 15.34 -15.52
N THR A 33 8.10 15.16 -14.41
CA THR A 33 8.42 15.81 -13.13
C THR A 33 9.82 15.43 -12.66
N LEU A 34 10.22 14.16 -12.77
CA LEU A 34 11.57 13.72 -12.42
C LEU A 34 12.64 14.37 -13.31
N ALA A 35 12.45 14.35 -14.63
CA ALA A 35 13.38 14.92 -15.59
C ALA A 35 13.56 16.44 -15.41
N GLN A 36 12.47 17.18 -15.19
CA GLN A 36 12.50 18.62 -14.90
C GLN A 36 13.25 18.96 -13.61
N ASN A 37 13.39 17.99 -12.71
CA ASN A 37 14.10 18.15 -11.44
C ASN A 37 15.49 17.50 -11.44
N GLY A 38 16.03 17.19 -12.61
CA GLY A 38 17.44 16.82 -12.81
C GLY A 38 17.75 15.33 -12.69
N TYR A 39 16.74 14.46 -12.62
CA TYR A 39 16.93 13.02 -12.61
C TYR A 39 16.86 12.45 -14.03
N PRO A 40 17.85 11.67 -14.50
CA PRO A 40 17.68 10.86 -15.71
C PRO A 40 16.53 9.87 -15.52
N VAL A 41 15.74 9.64 -16.57
CA VAL A 41 14.55 8.78 -16.45
C VAL A 41 14.57 7.69 -17.50
N ILE A 42 14.20 6.48 -17.10
CA ILE A 42 13.84 5.40 -18.01
C ILE A 42 12.31 5.25 -17.94
N LEU A 43 11.60 5.51 -19.02
CA LEU A 43 10.16 5.35 -19.09
C LEU A 43 9.81 4.07 -19.85
N ALA A 44 9.40 3.03 -19.13
CA ALA A 44 8.93 1.78 -19.69
C ALA A 44 7.42 1.82 -19.94
N ARG A 45 7.04 1.84 -21.22
CA ARG A 45 5.64 1.86 -21.66
C ARG A 45 5.23 0.46 -22.10
N GLN A 46 4.21 -0.10 -21.46
CA GLN A 46 3.48 -1.23 -22.02
C GLN A 46 2.37 -0.71 -22.95
N GLU A 47 2.15 -1.38 -24.06
CA GLU A 47 0.87 -1.30 -24.75
C GLU A 47 -0.15 -2.09 -23.93
N ASN A 48 -1.26 -1.47 -23.60
CA ASN A 48 -2.31 -2.11 -22.84
C ASN A 48 -3.64 -1.78 -23.52
N ASP A 49 -4.06 -2.67 -24.42
CA ASP A 49 -5.28 -2.56 -25.22
C ASP A 49 -6.57 -2.45 -24.37
N GLY A 50 -6.46 -2.59 -23.04
CA GLY A 50 -7.54 -2.41 -22.06
C GLY A 50 -7.21 -1.51 -20.87
N ALA A 51 -6.10 -0.77 -20.89
CA ALA A 51 -5.84 0.21 -19.84
C ALA A 51 -6.93 1.29 -19.84
N TRP A 52 -7.45 1.64 -18.66
CA TRP A 52 -8.20 2.87 -18.51
C TRP A 52 -7.22 4.03 -18.69
N HIS A 53 -7.15 4.52 -19.91
CA HIS A 53 -6.61 5.85 -20.17
C HIS A 53 -7.64 6.78 -19.56
N ASP A 54 -7.23 7.84 -18.88
CA ASP A 54 -8.15 8.85 -18.36
C ASP A 54 -8.97 9.45 -19.53
N THR A 55 -10.05 8.75 -19.90
CA THR A 55 -11.01 9.10 -20.95
C THR A 55 -12.10 9.97 -20.36
N SER A 56 -11.88 10.55 -19.17
CA SER A 56 -12.68 11.68 -18.75
C SER A 56 -12.59 12.74 -19.84
N LEU A 57 -13.65 13.52 -19.97
CA LEU A 57 -13.78 14.60 -20.94
C LEU A 57 -12.69 15.70 -20.78
N THR A 58 -11.80 15.55 -19.80
CA THR A 58 -10.67 16.44 -19.48
C THR A 58 -9.29 15.80 -19.70
N GLY A 59 -9.17 14.47 -19.82
CA GLY A 59 -7.88 13.75 -19.84
C GLY A 59 -7.22 13.60 -21.23
N LEU A 60 -8.01 13.48 -22.30
CA LEU A 60 -7.49 13.17 -23.66
C LEU A 60 -6.59 14.27 -24.25
N ASP A 61 -6.92 15.55 -24.05
CA ASP A 61 -6.09 16.67 -24.52
C ASP A 61 -4.82 16.84 -23.66
N GLY A 62 -4.91 16.49 -22.38
CA GLY A 62 -3.80 16.55 -21.44
C GLY A 62 -2.71 15.53 -21.76
N LEU A 63 -3.09 14.29 -22.09
CA LEU A 63 -2.14 13.21 -22.38
C LEU A 63 -1.28 13.50 -23.61
N LYS A 64 -1.87 13.90 -24.74
CA LYS A 64 -1.13 14.25 -25.96
C LYS A 64 -0.17 15.42 -25.74
N THR A 65 -0.61 16.40 -24.95
CA THR A 65 0.24 17.53 -24.55
C THR A 65 1.44 17.05 -23.73
N LEU A 66 1.22 16.11 -22.81
CA LEU A 66 2.28 15.49 -22.01
C LEU A 66 3.23 14.64 -22.85
N GLU A 67 2.71 13.87 -23.81
CA GLU A 67 3.52 13.08 -24.74
C GLU A 67 4.51 13.96 -25.50
N ASN A 68 4.02 15.07 -26.08
CA ASN A 68 4.88 16.04 -26.77
C ASN A 68 5.91 16.65 -25.81
N GLN A 69 5.49 17.02 -24.59
CA GLN A 69 6.40 17.59 -23.61
C GLN A 69 7.47 16.61 -23.13
N VAL A 70 7.16 15.32 -23.02
CA VAL A 70 8.11 14.26 -22.67
C VAL A 70 9.06 13.98 -23.83
N ALA A 71 8.59 14.04 -25.07
CA ALA A 71 9.43 13.93 -26.26
C ALA A 71 10.39 15.12 -26.43
N ASP A 72 9.94 16.33 -26.08
CA ASP A 72 10.70 17.57 -26.26
C ASP A 72 11.64 17.92 -25.08
N ASN A 73 11.38 17.40 -23.86
CA ASN A 73 12.12 17.78 -22.65
C ASN A 73 12.89 16.62 -22.01
N GLY A 74 14.21 16.62 -22.23
CA GLY A 74 15.18 16.11 -21.25
C GLY A 74 15.69 14.68 -21.46
N PRO A 75 16.50 14.17 -20.50
CA PRO A 75 17.15 12.87 -20.56
C PRO A 75 16.18 11.73 -20.19
N ILE A 76 15.09 11.60 -20.96
CA ILE A 76 14.10 10.52 -20.80
C ILE A 76 14.36 9.46 -21.87
N ASP A 77 14.79 8.29 -21.45
CA ASP A 77 14.96 7.11 -22.28
C ASP A 77 13.65 6.31 -22.32
N ILE A 78 12.96 6.36 -23.45
CA ILE A 78 11.64 5.72 -23.61
C ILE A 78 11.81 4.31 -24.18
N LEU A 79 11.43 3.32 -23.38
CA LEU A 79 11.31 1.93 -23.81
C LEU A 79 9.86 1.66 -24.23
N SER A 80 9.61 1.76 -25.54
CA SER A 80 8.30 1.46 -26.12
C SER A 80 8.04 -0.05 -26.10
N GLN A 81 6.75 -0.44 -25.97
CA GLN A 81 6.32 -1.84 -25.95
C GLN A 81 7.19 -2.71 -25.03
N SER A 82 7.40 -2.26 -23.79
CA SER A 82 8.31 -2.90 -22.86
C SER A 82 7.63 -3.35 -21.57
N THR A 83 7.89 -4.61 -21.19
CA THR A 83 7.40 -5.22 -19.94
C THR A 83 8.57 -5.54 -19.03
N LEU A 84 8.49 -5.17 -17.76
CA LEU A 84 9.49 -5.58 -16.77
C LEU A 84 9.37 -7.09 -16.52
N ILE A 85 10.48 -7.82 -16.66
CA ILE A 85 10.52 -9.27 -16.44
C ILE A 85 11.41 -9.68 -15.26
N GLU A 86 12.33 -8.81 -14.83
CA GLU A 86 13.22 -9.09 -13.69
C GLU A 86 13.66 -7.79 -13.01
N ALA A 87 13.77 -7.80 -11.69
CA ALA A 87 14.31 -6.68 -10.90
C ALA A 87 15.16 -7.18 -9.74
N VAL A 88 16.45 -6.88 -9.78
CA VAL A 88 17.44 -7.26 -8.75
C VAL A 88 18.05 -6.00 -8.16
N GLY A 89 18.50 -6.06 -6.90
CA GLY A 89 19.27 -5.00 -6.26
C GLY A 89 18.57 -4.33 -5.09
N VAL A 90 19.02 -3.13 -4.75
CA VAL A 90 18.62 -2.38 -3.56
C VAL A 90 18.53 -0.88 -3.93
N PRO A 91 17.97 -0.01 -3.07
CA PRO A 91 17.96 1.44 -3.32
C PRO A 91 19.33 1.96 -3.73
N GLY A 92 19.37 2.66 -4.86
CA GLY A 92 20.59 3.20 -5.46
C GLY A 92 21.34 2.26 -6.40
N ASP A 93 20.96 0.98 -6.51
CA ASP A 93 21.60 0.00 -7.40
C ASP A 93 20.59 -1.09 -7.79
N PHE A 94 19.50 -0.69 -8.44
CA PHE A 94 18.60 -1.62 -9.09
C PHE A 94 19.12 -1.96 -10.49
N THR A 95 18.98 -3.23 -10.85
CA THR A 95 19.15 -3.75 -12.21
C THR A 95 17.81 -4.28 -12.68
N LEU A 96 17.28 -3.65 -13.72
CA LEU A 96 15.96 -3.94 -14.26
C LEU A 96 16.12 -4.53 -15.65
N THR A 97 15.51 -5.68 -15.88
CA THR A 97 15.48 -6.32 -17.20
C THR A 97 14.08 -6.18 -17.78
N PHE A 98 14.00 -5.55 -18.93
CA PHE A 98 12.77 -5.39 -19.70
C PHE A 98 12.78 -6.32 -20.91
N MET A 99 11.62 -6.86 -21.26
CA MET A 99 11.37 -7.43 -22.58
C MET A 99 10.78 -6.33 -23.46
N SER A 100 11.46 -5.98 -24.56
CA SER A 100 11.01 -4.99 -25.54
C SER A 100 11.32 -5.50 -26.94
N GLU A 101 10.32 -5.57 -27.82
CA GLU A 101 10.45 -6.11 -29.19
C GLU A 101 11.18 -7.48 -29.23
N ASP A 102 10.79 -8.41 -28.35
CA ASP A 102 11.40 -9.74 -28.16
C ASP A 102 12.90 -9.74 -27.75
N ARG A 103 13.43 -8.59 -27.32
CA ARG A 103 14.80 -8.45 -26.81
C ARG A 103 14.80 -8.14 -25.32
N ARG A 104 15.78 -8.71 -24.63
CA ARG A 104 16.08 -8.35 -23.24
C ARG A 104 16.94 -7.11 -23.20
N VAL A 105 16.45 -6.08 -22.52
CA VAL A 105 17.15 -4.81 -22.31
C VAL A 105 17.37 -4.62 -20.82
N GLU A 106 18.64 -4.59 -20.41
CA GLU A 106 19.02 -4.33 -19.02
C GLU A 106 19.25 -2.83 -18.81
N LYS A 107 18.75 -2.30 -17.69
CA LYS A 107 18.93 -0.91 -17.27
C LYS A 107 19.25 -0.82 -15.78
N LYS A 108 20.10 0.15 -15.43
CA LYS A 108 20.41 0.50 -14.04
C LYS A 108 19.54 1.67 -13.58
N ALA A 109 19.08 1.61 -12.34
CA ALA A 109 18.29 2.68 -11.73
C ALA A 109 18.55 2.76 -10.22
N GLY A 110 18.49 3.96 -9.65
CA GLY A 110 18.55 4.17 -8.22
C GLY A 110 17.20 4.02 -7.52
N ALA A 111 16.11 4.27 -8.25
CA ALA A 111 14.75 4.13 -7.77
C ALA A 111 13.82 3.65 -8.89
N VAL A 112 12.70 3.06 -8.47
CA VAL A 112 11.64 2.56 -9.35
C VAL A 112 10.33 3.22 -8.94
N VAL A 113 9.58 3.71 -9.93
CA VAL A 113 8.24 4.27 -9.78
C VAL A 113 7.29 3.43 -10.62
N VAL A 114 6.28 2.86 -9.98
CA VAL A 114 5.24 2.08 -10.66
C VAL A 114 3.97 2.93 -10.74
N ALA A 115 3.53 3.19 -11.98
CA ALA A 115 2.42 4.05 -12.31
C ALA A 115 1.45 3.31 -13.25
N THR A 116 0.99 2.14 -12.82
CA THR A 116 0.00 1.37 -13.57
C THR A 116 -1.36 2.06 -13.54
N ASP A 117 -2.09 1.91 -14.64
CA ASP A 117 -3.45 2.47 -14.77
C ASP A 117 -4.48 1.57 -14.08
N LEU A 118 -5.72 2.06 -14.00
CA LEU A 118 -6.86 1.24 -13.60
C LEU A 118 -7.33 0.39 -14.78
N SER A 119 -8.08 -0.67 -14.49
CA SER A 119 -8.88 -1.38 -15.50
C SER A 119 -10.36 -1.08 -15.27
N SER A 120 -11.12 -0.91 -16.36
CA SER A 120 -12.57 -0.71 -16.31
C SER A 120 -13.32 -1.86 -16.99
N SER A 121 -14.53 -2.15 -16.51
CA SER A 121 -15.41 -3.14 -17.16
C SER A 121 -16.88 -2.73 -17.02
N PRO A 122 -17.65 -2.66 -18.11
CA PRO A 122 -19.08 -2.32 -18.07
C PRO A 122 -19.89 -3.34 -17.26
N LEU A 123 -20.85 -2.87 -16.47
CA LEU A 123 -21.71 -3.72 -15.63
C LEU A 123 -23.06 -4.04 -16.27
N THR A 124 -23.14 -4.03 -17.60
CA THR A 124 -24.36 -4.22 -18.40
C THR A 124 -25.11 -5.51 -18.04
N PHE A 125 -24.37 -6.61 -17.81
CA PHE A 125 -24.94 -7.92 -17.48
C PHE A 125 -25.66 -7.96 -16.12
N ILE A 126 -25.24 -7.14 -15.16
CA ILE A 126 -25.87 -7.09 -13.82
C ILE A 126 -27.30 -6.55 -13.92
N TYR A 127 -27.55 -5.68 -14.91
CA TYR A 127 -28.86 -5.13 -15.20
C TYR A 127 -29.68 -5.99 -16.18
N GLY A 128 -29.16 -7.14 -16.63
CA GLY A 128 -29.82 -7.99 -17.62
C GLY A 128 -29.88 -7.37 -19.02
N LEU A 129 -29.01 -6.40 -19.30
CA LEU A 129 -28.98 -5.66 -20.56
C LEU A 129 -27.91 -6.21 -21.51
N THR A 130 -28.10 -5.98 -22.81
CA THR A 130 -27.14 -6.31 -23.87
C THR A 130 -26.56 -5.03 -24.46
N PRO A 131 -25.23 -4.87 -24.55
CA PRO A 131 -24.61 -3.69 -25.15
C PRO A 131 -25.10 -3.42 -26.58
N CYS A 132 -25.47 -2.16 -26.87
CA CYS A 132 -25.85 -1.69 -28.19
C CYS A 132 -25.80 -0.16 -28.26
N ALA A 133 -26.13 0.45 -29.41
CA ALA A 133 -26.09 1.90 -29.57
C ALA A 133 -26.97 2.71 -28.59
N SER A 134 -27.99 2.08 -27.99
CA SER A 134 -28.85 2.69 -26.97
C SER A 134 -28.58 2.19 -25.54
N VAL A 135 -27.68 1.22 -25.37
CA VAL A 135 -27.21 0.74 -24.06
C VAL A 135 -25.69 0.74 -24.05
N VAL A 136 -25.11 1.79 -23.50
CA VAL A 136 -23.68 2.08 -23.58
C VAL A 136 -23.05 2.10 -22.19
N SER A 137 -21.75 1.81 -22.10
CA SER A 137 -20.97 2.03 -20.89
C SER A 137 -20.70 3.53 -20.66
N LEU A 138 -20.28 3.87 -19.45
CA LEU A 138 -19.85 5.24 -19.14
C LEU A 138 -18.68 5.70 -20.03
N SER A 139 -17.68 4.85 -20.29
CA SER A 139 -16.56 5.19 -21.18
C SER A 139 -16.98 5.39 -22.64
N GLU A 140 -17.95 4.59 -23.12
CA GLU A 140 -18.51 4.75 -24.47
C GLU A 140 -19.27 6.09 -24.60
N LEU A 141 -20.05 6.47 -23.58
CA LEU A 141 -20.71 7.77 -23.55
C LEU A 141 -19.70 8.92 -23.51
N GLU A 142 -18.67 8.85 -22.67
CA GLU A 142 -17.62 9.86 -22.60
C GLU A 142 -16.93 10.04 -23.96
N SER A 143 -16.66 8.93 -24.66
CA SER A 143 -16.08 8.96 -26.02
C SER A 143 -17.01 9.66 -27.02
N LEU A 144 -18.33 9.42 -26.95
CA LEU A 144 -19.31 10.14 -27.77
C LEU A 144 -19.30 11.64 -27.45
N LEU A 145 -19.34 12.01 -26.17
CA LEU A 145 -19.35 13.39 -25.70
C LEU A 145 -18.02 14.13 -25.97
N ALA A 146 -16.91 13.41 -26.15
CA ALA A 146 -15.61 13.99 -26.51
C ALA A 146 -15.53 14.38 -27.98
N SER A 147 -16.34 13.76 -28.86
CA SER A 147 -16.32 14.02 -30.31
C SER A 147 -17.42 15.00 -30.75
N GLU A 148 -17.13 15.91 -31.68
CA GLU A 148 -18.15 16.81 -32.26
C GLU A 148 -19.30 16.02 -32.92
N THR A 149 -18.97 14.90 -33.57
CA THR A 149 -19.95 14.01 -34.20
C THR A 149 -20.89 13.38 -33.21
N GLY A 150 -20.38 12.89 -32.08
CA GLY A 150 -21.21 12.28 -31.02
C GLY A 150 -22.04 13.32 -30.28
N GLN A 151 -21.50 14.52 -30.05
CA GLN A 151 -22.28 15.65 -29.50
C GLN A 151 -23.45 16.03 -30.41
N LYS A 152 -23.25 16.10 -31.74
CA LYS A 152 -24.35 16.34 -32.69
C LYS A 152 -25.36 15.20 -32.69
N GLU A 153 -24.90 13.95 -32.60
CA GLU A 153 -25.80 12.80 -32.56
C GLU A 153 -26.77 12.84 -31.36
N ILE A 154 -26.28 13.31 -30.21
CA ILE A 154 -27.07 13.50 -28.98
C ILE A 154 -27.93 14.76 -29.08
N GLY A 155 -27.30 15.90 -29.40
CA GLY A 155 -27.91 17.23 -29.41
C GLY A 155 -28.97 17.44 -30.49
N ASP A 156 -28.67 17.11 -31.75
CA ASP A 156 -29.58 17.36 -32.88
C ASP A 156 -30.90 16.57 -32.75
N LYS A 157 -30.83 15.41 -32.09
CA LYS A 157 -31.98 14.55 -31.80
C LYS A 157 -32.62 14.80 -30.44
N LYS A 158 -32.08 15.74 -29.65
CA LYS A 158 -32.57 16.09 -28.30
C LYS A 158 -32.71 14.86 -27.41
N LYS A 159 -31.69 14.00 -27.42
CA LYS A 159 -31.76 12.69 -26.77
C LYS A 159 -31.94 12.82 -25.25
N THR A 160 -32.71 11.89 -24.71
CA THR A 160 -32.90 11.65 -23.28
C THR A 160 -31.97 10.53 -22.83
N ILE A 161 -31.15 10.80 -21.80
CA ILE A 161 -30.09 9.88 -21.36
C ILE A 161 -30.34 9.49 -19.89
N ALA A 162 -30.36 8.18 -19.61
CA ALA A 162 -30.56 7.62 -18.28
C ALA A 162 -29.29 6.94 -17.76
N PHE A 163 -28.82 7.33 -16.58
CA PHE A 163 -27.67 6.73 -15.90
C PHE A 163 -28.13 5.76 -14.81
N LEU A 164 -27.57 4.55 -14.77
CA LEU A 164 -27.76 3.58 -13.69
C LEU A 164 -26.50 3.49 -12.83
N VAL A 165 -26.57 3.96 -11.57
CA VAL A 165 -25.39 4.14 -10.72
C VAL A 165 -25.61 3.63 -9.30
N GLY A 166 -24.65 2.90 -8.76
CA GLY A 166 -24.63 2.48 -7.36
C GLY A 166 -25.53 1.29 -7.03
N PHE A 167 -25.99 0.53 -8.03
CA PHE A 167 -26.82 -0.65 -7.78
C PHE A 167 -26.05 -1.96 -7.97
N ALA A 168 -25.01 -1.97 -8.80
CA ALA A 168 -24.14 -3.12 -8.97
C ALA A 168 -23.05 -3.20 -7.89
N HIS A 169 -22.65 -2.04 -7.35
CA HIS A 169 -21.68 -1.89 -6.28
C HIS A 169 -21.91 -0.56 -5.56
N GLU A 170 -21.27 -0.33 -4.41
CA GLU A 170 -21.35 0.94 -3.68
C GLU A 170 -20.83 2.14 -4.49
N GLY A 171 -20.02 1.93 -5.52
CA GLY A 171 -19.40 2.98 -6.33
C GLY A 171 -18.25 3.66 -5.61
N ASN A 172 -17.69 4.68 -6.25
CA ASN A 172 -16.58 5.47 -5.70
C ASN A 172 -16.68 6.92 -6.22
N PRO A 173 -15.99 7.88 -5.57
CA PRO A 173 -16.04 9.28 -5.99
C PRO A 173 -15.56 9.54 -7.41
N LEU A 174 -14.57 8.79 -7.92
CA LEU A 174 -14.08 8.94 -9.30
C LEU A 174 -15.16 8.58 -10.32
N LEU A 175 -15.85 7.46 -10.14
CA LEU A 175 -16.98 7.07 -10.98
C LEU A 175 -18.10 8.11 -10.92
N MET A 176 -18.41 8.62 -9.72
CA MET A 176 -19.43 9.66 -9.56
C MET A 176 -19.01 10.96 -10.26
N GLN A 177 -17.74 11.36 -10.17
CA GLN A 177 -17.21 12.51 -10.90
C GLN A 177 -17.46 12.35 -12.40
N ARG A 178 -17.09 11.21 -13.00
CA ARG A 178 -17.29 10.91 -14.41
C ARG A 178 -18.76 11.02 -14.84
N VAL A 179 -19.68 10.46 -14.04
CA VAL A 179 -21.12 10.59 -14.26
C VAL A 179 -21.55 12.05 -14.23
N LEU A 180 -21.16 12.79 -13.20
CA LEU A 180 -21.57 14.19 -13.03
C LEU A 180 -21.00 15.11 -14.12
N GLU A 181 -19.78 14.87 -14.58
CA GLU A 181 -19.18 15.59 -15.72
C GLU A 181 -19.92 15.32 -17.02
N SER A 182 -20.29 14.06 -17.26
CA SER A 182 -21.11 13.66 -18.42
C SER A 182 -22.50 14.28 -18.37
N VAL A 183 -23.16 14.24 -17.21
CA VAL A 183 -24.46 14.87 -16.97
C VAL A 183 -24.38 16.37 -17.24
N ARG A 184 -23.33 17.06 -16.74
CA ARG A 184 -23.13 18.50 -16.98
C ARG A 184 -23.07 18.81 -18.47
N LYS A 185 -22.28 18.07 -19.26
CA LYS A 185 -22.20 18.28 -20.71
C LYS A 185 -23.55 18.04 -21.41
N ILE A 186 -24.32 17.04 -20.97
CA ILE A 186 -25.63 16.73 -21.57
C ILE A 186 -26.63 17.86 -21.34
N VAL A 187 -26.71 18.38 -20.11
CA VAL A 187 -27.69 19.47 -19.80
C VAL A 187 -27.29 20.83 -20.37
N GLU A 188 -26.04 21.00 -20.82
CA GLU A 188 -25.59 22.17 -21.59
C GLU A 188 -26.08 22.11 -23.05
N MET A 189 -26.51 20.95 -23.55
CA MET A 189 -27.06 20.79 -24.91
C MET A 189 -28.56 21.11 -24.96
N ASP A 190 -28.97 21.94 -25.94
CA ASP A 190 -30.37 22.37 -26.06
C ASP A 190 -31.33 21.18 -26.24
N GLY A 191 -32.36 21.13 -25.39
CA GLY A 191 -33.42 20.12 -25.44
C GLY A 191 -33.03 18.72 -24.98
N CYS A 192 -31.79 18.46 -24.56
CA CYS A 192 -31.39 17.18 -24.00
C CYS A 192 -31.77 17.08 -22.51
N THR A 193 -32.01 15.86 -22.03
CA THR A 193 -32.36 15.61 -20.62
C THR A 193 -31.53 14.46 -20.05
N ALA A 194 -31.04 14.62 -18.82
CA ALA A 194 -30.32 13.60 -18.09
C ALA A 194 -31.12 13.12 -16.86
N TYR A 195 -31.40 11.83 -16.81
CA TYR A 195 -31.97 11.13 -15.65
C TYR A 195 -30.88 10.33 -14.96
N VAL A 196 -30.69 10.50 -13.66
CA VAL A 196 -29.68 9.77 -12.89
C VAL A 196 -30.39 8.92 -11.83
N TYR A 197 -30.47 7.62 -12.07
CA TYR A 197 -30.95 6.64 -11.11
C TYR A 197 -29.79 6.23 -10.22
N VAL A 198 -29.87 6.55 -8.94
CA VAL A 198 -28.75 6.37 -8.03
C VAL A 198 -29.18 5.75 -6.72
N ASN A 199 -28.40 4.77 -6.24
CA ASN A 199 -28.42 4.44 -4.83
C ASN A 199 -27.77 5.57 -4.05
N ASN A 200 -26.45 5.62 -3.89
CA ASN A 200 -25.79 6.69 -3.12
C ASN A 200 -24.99 7.64 -4.01
N LEU A 201 -25.19 8.95 -3.84
CA LEU A 201 -24.33 9.97 -4.45
C LEU A 201 -23.01 10.02 -3.68
N LYS A 202 -21.91 9.57 -4.30
CA LYS A 202 -20.55 9.58 -3.71
C LYS A 202 -19.83 10.88 -4.05
N VAL A 203 -20.23 11.97 -3.41
CA VAL A 203 -19.69 13.33 -3.65
C VAL A 203 -18.61 13.75 -2.65
N ALA A 204 -18.00 12.79 -1.95
CA ALA A 204 -16.98 13.02 -0.93
C ALA A 204 -15.59 13.29 -1.53
N GLU A 205 -15.50 14.24 -2.45
CA GLU A 205 -14.27 14.73 -3.08
C GLU A 205 -14.43 16.23 -3.42
N ASP A 206 -13.29 16.91 -3.59
CA ASP A 206 -13.26 18.34 -3.83
C ASP A 206 -14.07 18.74 -5.06
N GLY A 207 -15.10 19.56 -4.83
CA GLY A 207 -15.92 20.14 -5.90
C GLY A 207 -17.06 19.25 -6.42
N LEU A 208 -17.15 17.96 -6.06
CA LEU A 208 -18.19 17.07 -6.59
C LEU A 208 -19.61 17.47 -6.16
N GLU A 209 -19.80 17.89 -4.90
CA GLU A 209 -21.09 18.41 -4.42
C GLU A 209 -21.54 19.65 -5.22
N ARG A 210 -20.59 20.51 -5.60
CA ARG A 210 -20.87 21.68 -6.45
C ARG A 210 -21.25 21.25 -7.86
N LEU A 211 -20.54 20.28 -8.43
CA LEU A 211 -20.82 19.75 -9.76
C LEU A 211 -22.21 19.09 -9.83
N TYR A 212 -22.56 18.32 -8.80
CA TYR A 212 -23.91 17.76 -8.63
C TYR A 212 -24.98 18.84 -8.62
N LYS A 213 -24.80 19.90 -7.80
CA LYS A 213 -25.75 21.03 -7.74
C LYS A 213 -25.90 21.73 -9.08
N GLN A 214 -24.79 22.00 -9.78
CA GLN A 214 -24.82 22.61 -11.11
C GLN A 214 -25.62 21.76 -12.11
N GLY A 215 -25.40 20.45 -12.15
CA GLY A 215 -26.17 19.56 -13.02
C GLY A 215 -27.67 19.61 -12.69
N ARG A 216 -28.03 19.57 -11.40
CA ARG A 216 -29.42 19.66 -10.95
C ARG A 216 -30.07 21.01 -11.28
N ASP A 217 -29.37 22.11 -11.04
CA ASP A 217 -29.87 23.47 -11.30
C ASP A 217 -30.05 23.73 -12.81
N ASN A 218 -29.26 23.04 -13.64
CA ASN A 218 -29.37 23.06 -15.11
C ASN A 218 -30.38 22.03 -15.66
N GLY A 219 -31.14 21.34 -14.81
CA GLY A 219 -32.27 20.50 -15.23
C GLY A 219 -32.03 18.98 -15.25
N ALA A 220 -30.88 18.49 -14.78
CA ALA A 220 -30.71 17.05 -14.54
C ALA A 220 -31.61 16.58 -13.39
N ILE A 221 -32.25 15.42 -13.57
CA ILE A 221 -33.19 14.85 -12.59
C ILE A 221 -32.56 13.62 -11.95
N TYR A 222 -32.48 13.61 -10.63
CA TYR A 222 -31.87 12.54 -9.84
C TYR A 222 -32.94 11.76 -9.09
N PHE A 223 -32.98 10.45 -9.31
CA PHE A 223 -33.86 9.51 -8.61
C PHE A 223 -33.06 8.72 -7.58
N LYS A 224 -33.28 9.00 -6.30
CA LYS A 224 -32.68 8.26 -5.18
C LYS A 224 -33.49 7.00 -4.92
N LEU A 225 -32.94 5.83 -5.26
CA LEU A 225 -33.60 4.54 -5.13
C LEU A 225 -32.83 3.60 -4.19
N GLN A 226 -33.54 2.77 -3.43
CA GLN A 226 -32.91 1.75 -2.57
C GLN A 226 -32.55 0.48 -3.34
N THR A 227 -33.30 0.17 -4.40
CA THR A 227 -33.10 -0.99 -5.28
C THR A 227 -32.96 -0.51 -6.72
N ALA A 228 -32.26 -1.28 -7.56
CA ALA A 228 -32.17 -1.00 -8.98
C ALA A 228 -33.58 -0.85 -9.59
N PRO A 229 -33.79 0.10 -10.51
CA PRO A 229 -35.02 0.16 -11.28
C PRO A 229 -35.09 -1.05 -12.24
N THR A 230 -36.29 -1.44 -12.65
CA THR A 230 -36.46 -2.46 -13.69
C THR A 230 -36.21 -1.83 -15.04
N VAL A 231 -35.31 -2.42 -15.83
CA VAL A 231 -35.00 -1.94 -17.19
C VAL A 231 -35.40 -3.00 -18.19
N ILE A 232 -36.25 -2.62 -19.14
CA ILE A 232 -36.70 -3.48 -20.24
C ILE A 232 -36.03 -2.99 -21.53
N GLN A 233 -35.38 -3.92 -22.23
CA GLN A 233 -34.75 -3.70 -23.53
C GLN A 233 -35.36 -4.62 -24.57
N ASN A 234 -36.20 -4.09 -25.46
CA ASN A 234 -36.91 -4.86 -26.50
C ASN A 234 -36.83 -4.17 -27.87
N ASN A 235 -36.15 -4.76 -28.87
CA ASN A 235 -36.16 -4.26 -30.26
C ASN A 235 -35.95 -2.74 -30.43
N GLY A 236 -35.08 -2.14 -29.60
CA GLY A 236 -34.81 -0.69 -29.61
C GLY A 236 -35.70 0.16 -28.71
N ASP A 237 -36.72 -0.41 -28.08
CA ASP A 237 -37.52 0.20 -27.01
C ASP A 237 -36.83 -0.02 -25.66
N LEU A 238 -36.55 1.09 -24.96
CA LEU A 238 -35.97 1.12 -23.62
C LEU A 238 -36.99 1.72 -22.66
N ARG A 239 -37.28 0.99 -21.58
CA ARG A 239 -38.18 1.46 -20.52
C ARG A 239 -37.57 1.20 -19.16
N ILE A 240 -37.62 2.21 -18.31
CA ILE A 240 -37.18 2.14 -16.92
C ILE A 240 -38.40 2.34 -16.04
N THR A 241 -38.69 1.36 -15.19
CA THR A 241 -39.81 1.38 -14.25
C THR A 241 -39.31 1.30 -12.81
N PHE A 242 -39.81 2.17 -11.95
CA PHE A 242 -39.46 2.20 -10.53
C PHE A 242 -40.56 2.83 -9.68
N TYR A 243 -40.56 2.53 -8.38
CA TYR A 243 -41.41 3.21 -7.43
C TYR A 243 -40.69 4.44 -6.89
N ASP A 244 -41.30 5.61 -7.08
CA ASP A 244 -40.78 6.87 -6.52
C ASP A 244 -41.40 7.11 -5.13
N PRO A 245 -40.59 7.17 -4.06
CA PRO A 245 -41.09 7.34 -2.70
C PRO A 245 -41.65 8.74 -2.42
N VAL A 246 -41.27 9.76 -3.20
CA VAL A 246 -41.74 11.14 -3.07
C VAL A 246 -43.15 11.27 -3.61
N ILE A 247 -43.40 10.77 -4.84
CA ILE A 247 -44.74 10.82 -5.45
C ILE A 247 -45.63 9.62 -5.08
N ARG A 248 -45.03 8.59 -4.46
CA ARG A 248 -45.70 7.35 -4.00
C ARG A 248 -46.40 6.55 -5.09
N ASN A 249 -45.83 6.55 -6.29
CA ASN A 249 -46.39 5.83 -7.44
C ASN A 249 -45.28 5.17 -8.27
N ASN A 250 -45.66 4.20 -9.10
CA ASN A 250 -44.78 3.65 -10.11
C ASN A 250 -44.63 4.66 -11.25
N ILE A 251 -43.40 4.99 -11.59
CA ILE A 251 -43.02 5.83 -12.74
C ILE A 251 -42.46 4.91 -13.82
N GLU A 252 -42.84 5.18 -15.07
CA GLU A 252 -42.22 4.62 -16.27
C GLU A 252 -41.65 5.77 -17.12
N LEU A 253 -40.37 5.67 -17.47
CA LEU A 253 -39.68 6.61 -18.36
C LEU A 253 -39.00 5.84 -19.50
N SER A 254 -39.05 6.39 -20.71
CA SER A 254 -38.44 5.81 -21.92
C SER A 254 -37.27 6.67 -22.40
N PRO A 255 -36.03 6.39 -21.96
CA PRO A 255 -34.85 7.11 -22.44
C PRO A 255 -34.42 6.64 -23.84
N ASP A 256 -33.73 7.52 -24.58
CA ASP A 256 -33.10 7.17 -25.86
C ASP A 256 -31.80 6.36 -25.65
N ILE A 257 -31.09 6.64 -24.56
CA ILE A 257 -29.83 5.96 -24.18
C ILE A 257 -29.87 5.60 -22.70
N VAL A 258 -29.52 4.36 -22.38
CA VAL A 258 -29.19 3.91 -21.02
C VAL A 258 -27.69 3.78 -20.89
N VAL A 259 -27.14 4.42 -19.88
CA VAL A 259 -25.72 4.42 -19.54
C VAL A 259 -25.56 3.57 -18.29
N VAL A 260 -24.78 2.50 -18.43
CA VAL A 260 -24.46 1.62 -17.30
C VAL A 260 -23.13 2.03 -16.67
N GLU A 261 -23.09 2.00 -15.34
CA GLU A 261 -21.85 2.15 -14.59
C GLU A 261 -20.82 1.05 -14.93
N GLU A 262 -19.57 1.34 -14.60
CA GLU A 262 -18.42 0.45 -14.81
C GLU A 262 -17.79 0.12 -13.47
N SER A 263 -17.27 -1.11 -13.36
CA SER A 263 -16.37 -1.45 -12.26
C SER A 263 -14.97 -0.94 -12.59
N LEU A 264 -14.38 -0.17 -11.68
CA LEU A 264 -12.98 0.21 -11.71
C LEU A 264 -12.20 -0.69 -10.74
N VAL A 265 -11.15 -1.33 -11.23
CA VAL A 265 -10.31 -2.26 -10.46
C VAL A 265 -8.83 -2.03 -10.74
N ALA A 266 -7.97 -2.61 -9.90
CA ALA A 266 -6.55 -2.64 -10.16
C ALA A 266 -6.24 -3.47 -11.42
N ASP A 267 -5.23 -3.06 -12.18
CA ASP A 267 -4.75 -3.81 -13.34
C ASP A 267 -4.15 -5.17 -12.93
N GLN A 268 -4.46 -6.21 -13.70
CA GLN A 268 -3.97 -7.58 -13.46
C GLN A 268 -2.44 -7.68 -13.50
N GLN A 269 -1.77 -6.80 -14.25
CA GLN A 269 -0.31 -6.75 -14.32
C GLN A 269 0.34 -6.48 -12.96
N ASN A 270 -0.40 -5.85 -12.03
CA ASN A 270 0.10 -5.56 -10.68
C ASN A 270 0.52 -6.83 -9.93
N ILE A 271 -0.12 -7.98 -10.19
CA ILE A 271 0.27 -9.25 -9.55
C ILE A 271 1.70 -9.61 -9.93
N SER A 272 2.00 -9.59 -11.25
CA SER A 272 3.33 -9.92 -11.76
C SER A 272 4.38 -8.88 -11.33
N LEU A 273 4.03 -7.60 -11.35
CA LEU A 273 4.93 -6.52 -10.88
C LEU A 273 5.24 -6.65 -9.39
N ALA A 274 4.26 -7.00 -8.55
CA ALA A 274 4.48 -7.22 -7.12
C ALA A 274 5.48 -8.35 -6.86
N GLU A 275 5.38 -9.45 -7.59
CA GLU A 275 6.32 -10.57 -7.50
C GLU A 275 7.73 -10.18 -7.94
N ILE A 276 7.86 -9.58 -9.13
CA ILE A 276 9.15 -9.17 -9.71
C ILE A 276 9.86 -8.14 -8.81
N LEU A 277 9.11 -7.14 -8.34
CA LEU A 277 9.65 -6.07 -7.49
C LEU A 277 9.71 -6.47 -6.00
N ARG A 278 9.20 -7.66 -5.64
CA ARG A 278 9.09 -8.14 -4.25
C ARG A 278 8.40 -7.13 -3.33
N ILE A 279 7.32 -6.53 -3.81
CA ILE A 279 6.49 -5.59 -3.04
C ILE A 279 5.15 -6.21 -2.65
N ASP A 280 4.58 -5.74 -1.55
CA ASP A 280 3.32 -6.26 -1.04
C ASP A 280 2.13 -5.83 -1.90
N LEU A 281 1.35 -6.81 -2.33
CA LEU A 281 0.05 -6.60 -2.97
C LEU A 281 -1.05 -6.44 -1.92
N GLY A 282 -1.88 -5.40 -2.07
CA GLY A 282 -3.09 -5.18 -1.30
C GLY A 282 -4.23 -6.14 -1.69
N PRO A 283 -5.27 -6.27 -0.85
CA PRO A 283 -6.35 -7.24 -1.05
C PRO A 283 -7.17 -7.03 -2.34
N ALA A 284 -7.21 -5.80 -2.86
CA ALA A 284 -7.92 -5.46 -4.11
C ALA A 284 -7.00 -5.43 -5.35
N GLY A 285 -5.78 -5.99 -5.26
CA GLY A 285 -4.84 -6.04 -6.38
C GLY A 285 -3.99 -4.78 -6.59
N PHE A 286 -4.06 -3.81 -5.68
CA PHE A 286 -3.22 -2.62 -5.73
C PHE A 286 -1.82 -2.89 -5.15
N LEU A 287 -0.79 -2.22 -5.68
CA LEU A 287 0.63 -2.41 -5.35
C LEU A 287 1.06 -1.74 -4.04
N GLN A 288 0.12 -1.15 -3.31
CA GLN A 288 0.35 -0.63 -1.98
C GLN A 288 -0.62 -1.24 -0.98
N LYS A 289 -0.12 -2.21 -0.23
CA LYS A 289 -0.80 -2.71 0.95
C LYS A 289 -0.93 -1.61 2.02
N GLU A 290 -2.13 -1.47 2.57
CA GLU A 290 -2.42 -0.56 3.68
C GLU A 290 -1.51 -0.84 4.89
N ASN A 291 -0.77 0.17 5.33
CA ASN A 291 0.01 0.15 6.55
C ASN A 291 0.17 1.60 7.04
N VAL A 292 -0.19 1.87 8.29
CA VAL A 292 -0.13 3.23 8.89
C VAL A 292 1.27 3.84 8.91
N HIS A 293 2.31 3.03 8.69
CA HIS A 293 3.70 3.46 8.60
C HIS A 293 4.19 3.72 7.16
N ARG A 294 3.38 3.41 6.14
CA ARG A 294 3.68 3.67 4.73
C ARG A 294 2.88 4.89 4.26
N LEU A 295 3.57 6.02 4.11
CA LEU A 295 2.96 7.28 3.66
C LEU A 295 3.64 7.81 2.39
N PRO A 296 2.88 8.46 1.51
CA PRO A 296 1.72 7.90 0.85
C PRO A 296 2.13 7.01 -0.32
N VAL A 297 3.27 7.21 -0.98
CA VAL A 297 3.66 6.49 -2.22
C VAL A 297 4.63 5.32 -1.99
N ASN A 298 4.99 5.07 -0.73
CA ASN A 298 6.01 4.09 -0.35
C ASN A 298 5.48 2.64 -0.36
N THR A 299 6.37 1.68 -0.68
CA THR A 299 6.11 0.24 -0.54
C THR A 299 6.87 -0.35 0.67
N ASN A 300 6.81 -1.66 0.89
CA ASN A 300 7.68 -2.35 1.87
C ASN A 300 9.18 -2.27 1.51
N ARG A 301 9.49 -2.00 0.24
CA ARG A 301 10.85 -1.95 -0.30
C ARG A 301 11.19 -0.50 -0.57
N GLU A 302 12.13 0.04 0.22
CA GLU A 302 12.67 1.38 0.01
C GLU A 302 13.17 1.51 -1.44
N GLY A 303 13.06 2.70 -2.03
CA GLY A 303 13.41 2.94 -3.44
C GLY A 303 12.43 2.42 -4.48
N ILE A 304 11.35 1.75 -4.08
CA ILE A 304 10.24 1.43 -4.97
C ILE A 304 8.99 2.17 -4.50
N PHE A 305 8.48 3.02 -5.39
CA PHE A 305 7.33 3.88 -5.16
C PHE A 305 6.18 3.48 -6.09
N VAL A 306 4.94 3.69 -5.66
CA VAL A 306 3.75 3.47 -6.48
C VAL A 306 2.95 4.77 -6.50
N VAL A 307 2.39 5.15 -7.65
CA VAL A 307 1.60 6.37 -7.82
C VAL A 307 0.33 6.09 -8.63
N GLY A 308 -0.73 6.87 -8.43
CA GLY A 308 -1.93 6.80 -9.28
C GLY A 308 -2.72 5.49 -9.14
N GLY A 309 -3.23 4.97 -10.26
CA GLY A 309 -4.09 3.78 -10.31
C GLY A 309 -3.46 2.51 -9.73
N GLY A 310 -2.12 2.45 -9.66
CA GLY A 310 -1.42 1.34 -9.01
C GLY A 310 -1.63 1.28 -7.49
N ARG A 311 -2.06 2.36 -6.84
CA ARG A 311 -2.28 2.42 -5.38
C ARG A 311 -3.73 2.19 -4.96
N GLU A 312 -4.66 2.81 -5.66
CA GLU A 312 -6.09 2.80 -5.33
C GLU A 312 -6.88 3.40 -6.49
N ILE A 313 -8.21 3.34 -6.38
CA ILE A 313 -9.12 4.04 -7.30
C ILE A 313 -9.10 5.53 -6.93
N GLN A 314 -8.46 6.34 -7.75
CA GLN A 314 -8.32 7.78 -7.51
C GLN A 314 -8.33 8.61 -8.78
N GLY A 315 -8.80 9.84 -8.67
CA GLY A 315 -8.82 10.80 -9.77
C GLY A 315 -7.46 11.44 -10.04
N LEU A 316 -7.44 12.29 -11.07
CA LEU A 316 -6.24 12.93 -11.58
C LEU A 316 -5.54 13.84 -10.54
N SER A 317 -6.31 14.67 -9.82
CA SER A 317 -5.75 15.60 -8.83
C SER A 317 -4.92 14.87 -7.76
N LYS A 318 -5.46 13.78 -7.21
CA LYS A 318 -4.78 12.95 -6.21
C LYS A 318 -3.61 12.18 -6.82
N SER A 319 -3.74 11.71 -8.06
CA SER A 319 -2.63 11.10 -8.81
C SER A 319 -1.46 12.08 -9.06
N LEU A 320 -1.73 13.36 -9.28
CA LEU A 320 -0.70 14.39 -9.37
C LEU A 320 -0.06 14.70 -8.02
N ALA A 321 -0.84 14.72 -6.94
CA ALA A 321 -0.29 14.82 -5.59
C ALA A 321 0.62 13.62 -5.26
N ASP A 322 0.30 12.43 -5.75
CA ASP A 322 1.18 11.26 -5.65
C ASP A 322 2.50 11.47 -6.39
N VAL A 323 2.47 12.06 -7.59
CA VAL A 323 3.70 12.40 -8.34
C VAL A 323 4.58 13.38 -7.56
N ASP A 324 3.99 14.41 -6.95
CA ASP A 324 4.73 15.36 -6.12
C ASP A 324 5.33 14.68 -4.87
N ASN A 325 4.56 13.83 -4.20
CA ASN A 325 5.05 13.04 -3.07
C ASN A 325 6.18 12.10 -3.49
N MET A 326 6.06 11.45 -4.65
CA MET A 326 7.10 10.59 -5.22
C MET A 326 8.40 11.36 -5.45
N LEU A 327 8.33 12.57 -6.03
CA LEU A 327 9.51 13.41 -6.22
C LEU A 327 10.21 13.72 -4.88
N LEU A 328 9.44 14.02 -3.82
CA LEU A 328 9.99 14.28 -2.49
C LEU A 328 10.71 13.04 -1.92
N GLN A 329 10.11 11.86 -2.07
CA GLN A 329 10.71 10.61 -1.60
C GLN A 329 11.97 10.24 -2.40
N VAL A 330 11.95 10.40 -3.72
CA VAL A 330 13.12 10.21 -4.58
C VAL A 330 14.24 11.16 -4.17
N ARG A 331 13.96 12.45 -3.97
CA ARG A 331 14.95 13.43 -3.48
C ARG A 331 15.56 13.05 -2.13
N GLN A 332 14.72 12.60 -1.19
CA GLN A 332 15.18 12.16 0.13
C GLN A 332 16.04 10.89 0.05
N LEU A 333 15.76 10.01 -0.90
CA LEU A 333 16.45 8.75 -1.06
C LEU A 333 17.78 8.89 -1.82
N ILE A 334 17.71 9.32 -3.08
CA ILE A 334 18.86 9.33 -4.00
C ILE A 334 19.56 10.70 -4.06
N GLY A 335 18.85 11.80 -3.79
CA GLY A 335 19.45 13.14 -3.72
C GLY A 335 20.30 13.47 -4.96
N GLY A 336 21.57 13.81 -4.74
CA GLY A 336 22.57 14.03 -5.80
C GLY A 336 23.44 12.81 -6.12
N GLY A 337 23.04 11.60 -5.71
CA GLY A 337 23.76 10.35 -5.95
C GLY A 337 24.75 9.96 -4.84
N GLU A 338 24.77 10.68 -3.72
CA GLU A 338 25.60 10.34 -2.57
C GLU A 338 24.78 10.41 -1.28
N LYS A 339 24.91 9.40 -0.42
CA LYS A 339 24.23 9.36 0.87
C LYS A 339 25.14 8.81 1.96
N THR A 340 25.05 9.42 3.13
CA THR A 340 25.74 8.95 4.32
C THR A 340 24.76 8.14 5.16
N VAL A 341 25.03 6.84 5.33
CA VAL A 341 24.10 5.92 6.01
C VAL A 341 24.85 5.07 7.02
N ALA A 342 24.27 4.89 8.20
CA ALA A 342 24.78 3.95 9.19
C ALA A 342 24.19 2.56 8.94
N ALA A 343 25.03 1.53 9.00
CA ALA A 343 24.56 0.15 9.00
C ALA A 343 23.70 -0.11 10.24
N LYS A 344 22.49 -0.67 10.04
CA LYS A 344 21.60 -1.12 11.15
C LYS A 344 21.82 -2.59 11.50
N ALA A 345 22.39 -3.35 10.57
CA ALA A 345 22.68 -4.76 10.73
C ALA A 345 23.93 -5.13 9.90
N VAL A 346 24.73 -6.06 10.41
CA VAL A 346 25.98 -6.52 9.78
C VAL A 346 26.04 -8.03 9.73
N VAL A 347 26.73 -8.58 8.73
CA VAL A 347 26.91 -10.02 8.54
C VAL A 347 28.37 -10.40 8.84
N ASP A 348 28.56 -11.35 9.75
CA ASP A 348 29.79 -12.10 9.94
C ASP A 348 29.99 -13.02 8.74
N ARG A 349 30.88 -12.62 7.83
CA ARG A 349 31.19 -13.39 6.63
C ARG A 349 31.83 -14.73 6.97
N GLU A 350 32.50 -14.92 8.11
CA GLU A 350 33.11 -16.22 8.44
C GLU A 350 32.04 -17.23 8.87
N LYS A 351 31.05 -16.80 9.64
CA LYS A 351 29.92 -17.65 10.07
C LYS A 351 28.89 -17.91 8.99
N CYS A 352 28.75 -17.01 8.02
CA CYS A 352 27.71 -17.13 6.99
C CYS A 352 27.94 -18.34 6.07
N THR A 353 26.95 -19.23 5.99
CA THR A 353 26.95 -20.46 5.17
C THR A 353 26.07 -20.38 3.92
N ILE A 354 25.58 -19.18 3.56
CA ILE A 354 24.80 -18.96 2.33
C ILE A 354 23.50 -19.79 2.28
N CYS A 355 22.85 -20.03 3.43
CA CYS A 355 21.58 -20.78 3.49
C CYS A 355 20.35 -20.03 2.93
N LEU A 356 20.53 -18.75 2.59
CA LEU A 356 19.54 -17.81 2.05
C LEU A 356 18.32 -17.53 2.96
N THR A 357 18.32 -17.97 4.22
CA THR A 357 17.18 -17.73 5.15
C THR A 357 16.94 -16.24 5.35
N CYS A 358 18.00 -15.47 5.57
CA CYS A 358 17.91 -14.03 5.75
C CYS A 358 17.27 -13.33 4.54
N TYR A 359 17.60 -13.77 3.32
CA TYR A 359 17.07 -13.21 2.07
C TYR A 359 15.56 -13.47 1.93
N ARG A 360 15.10 -14.67 2.30
CA ARG A 360 13.69 -15.07 2.26
C ARG A 360 12.86 -14.36 3.32
N CYS A 361 13.40 -14.19 4.54
CA CYS A 361 12.64 -13.65 5.65
C CYS A 361 12.62 -12.11 5.72
N CYS A 362 13.52 -11.42 5.01
CA CYS A 362 13.59 -9.96 5.03
C CYS A 362 12.40 -9.34 4.27
N PRO A 363 11.47 -8.65 4.95
CA PRO A 363 10.31 -8.05 4.29
C PRO A 363 10.65 -6.79 3.49
N HIS A 364 11.86 -6.25 3.68
CA HIS A 364 12.33 -5.03 3.03
C HIS A 364 13.24 -5.30 1.82
N ALA A 365 13.46 -6.58 1.49
CA ALA A 365 14.40 -7.02 0.44
C ALA A 365 15.79 -6.34 0.55
N ALA A 366 16.27 -6.11 1.77
CA ALA A 366 17.51 -5.39 2.03
C ALA A 366 18.78 -6.24 1.84
N ILE A 367 18.64 -7.51 1.46
CA ILE A 367 19.75 -8.46 1.38
C ILE A 367 20.07 -8.76 -0.07
N TYR A 368 21.33 -8.58 -0.42
CA TYR A 368 21.90 -8.90 -1.72
C TYR A 368 23.19 -9.72 -1.56
N TRP A 369 23.87 -10.01 -2.67
CA TRP A 369 24.97 -10.99 -2.71
C TRP A 369 26.25 -10.37 -3.25
N ASP A 370 27.33 -10.58 -2.52
CA ASP A 370 28.73 -10.38 -2.92
C ASP A 370 29.53 -11.52 -2.27
N ASP A 371 29.68 -12.66 -2.97
CA ASP A 371 30.16 -13.97 -2.47
C ASP A 371 29.43 -14.59 -1.26
N LYS A 372 28.85 -13.76 -0.38
CA LYS A 372 28.05 -14.05 0.80
C LYS A 372 26.96 -12.98 0.94
N ALA A 373 26.09 -13.13 1.93
CA ALA A 373 25.01 -12.19 2.16
C ALA A 373 25.56 -10.82 2.59
N VAL A 374 25.07 -9.76 1.95
CA VAL A 374 25.33 -8.36 2.34
C VAL A 374 24.00 -7.68 2.64
N ILE A 375 23.96 -6.86 3.68
CA ILE A 375 22.77 -6.09 4.07
C ILE A 375 22.97 -4.65 3.63
N SER A 376 22.11 -4.16 2.75
CA SER A 376 22.14 -2.77 2.31
C SER A 376 21.79 -1.84 3.46
N PRO A 377 22.67 -0.88 3.83
CA PRO A 377 22.37 0.10 4.87
C PRO A 377 21.24 1.06 4.44
N ALA A 378 21.08 1.27 3.13
CA ALA A 378 20.02 2.10 2.55
C ALA A 378 18.65 1.42 2.53
N ALA A 379 18.56 0.08 2.58
CA ALA A 379 17.28 -0.64 2.58
C ALA A 379 16.89 -1.20 3.95
N CYS A 380 17.88 -1.54 4.78
CA CYS A 380 17.64 -2.21 6.05
C CYS A 380 16.87 -1.29 7.00
N GLN A 381 15.76 -1.79 7.58
CA GLN A 381 14.98 -1.08 8.59
C GLN A 381 15.32 -1.49 10.03
N GLY A 382 16.34 -2.35 10.23
CA GLY A 382 16.83 -2.72 11.56
C GLY A 382 15.86 -3.58 12.39
N CYS A 383 14.95 -4.32 11.76
CA CYS A 383 13.90 -5.07 12.47
C CYS A 383 14.38 -6.34 13.19
N GLY A 384 15.55 -6.87 12.83
CA GLY A 384 16.15 -8.03 13.50
C GLY A 384 15.58 -9.40 13.15
N ILE A 385 14.64 -9.49 12.20
CA ILE A 385 14.09 -10.78 11.74
C ILE A 385 15.22 -11.67 11.22
N CYS A 386 16.03 -11.18 10.29
CA CYS A 386 17.13 -11.95 9.72
C CYS A 386 18.19 -12.38 10.76
N ALA A 387 18.41 -11.58 11.80
CA ALA A 387 19.32 -11.93 12.89
C ALA A 387 18.80 -13.13 13.69
N SER A 388 17.52 -13.11 14.04
CA SER A 388 16.89 -14.17 14.85
C SER A 388 16.54 -15.44 14.05
N GLU A 389 16.55 -15.35 12.72
CA GLU A 389 16.32 -16.50 11.83
C GLU A 389 17.64 -17.08 11.28
N CYS A 390 18.80 -16.47 11.59
CA CYS A 390 20.08 -16.94 11.09
C CYS A 390 20.52 -18.19 11.87
N PRO A 391 20.60 -19.39 11.26
CA PRO A 391 20.98 -20.61 11.98
C PRO A 391 22.43 -20.63 12.46
N MET A 392 23.26 -19.69 11.98
CA MET A 392 24.68 -19.58 12.31
C MET A 392 24.98 -18.39 13.25
N ASP A 393 23.95 -17.65 13.68
CA ASP A 393 24.10 -16.38 14.42
C ASP A 393 25.10 -15.42 13.75
N ALA A 394 25.10 -15.43 12.41
CA ALA A 394 26.03 -14.67 11.59
C ALA A 394 25.60 -13.21 11.44
N ILE A 395 24.40 -12.82 11.88
CA ILE A 395 23.87 -11.48 11.65
C ILE A 395 23.63 -10.79 12.99
N GLN A 396 24.16 -9.57 13.15
CA GLN A 396 24.01 -8.76 14.35
C GLN A 396 23.39 -7.41 14.02
N LEU A 397 22.45 -6.94 14.85
CA LEU A 397 22.02 -5.54 14.80
C LEU A 397 23.04 -4.68 15.52
N THR A 398 23.30 -3.48 15.01
CA THR A 398 24.34 -2.58 15.56
C THR A 398 24.00 -2.09 16.97
N ASP A 399 22.76 -1.62 17.18
CA ASP A 399 22.29 -1.06 18.46
C ASP A 399 21.59 -2.08 19.37
N PHE A 400 21.50 -3.35 18.94
CA PHE A 400 20.80 -4.43 19.64
C PHE A 400 21.49 -5.77 19.41
N THR A 401 22.80 -5.82 19.67
CA THR A 401 23.59 -7.05 19.53
C THR A 401 23.13 -8.13 20.49
N ASP A 402 23.38 -9.40 20.16
CA ASP A 402 22.99 -10.52 21.03
C ASP A 402 23.69 -10.46 22.39
N THR A 403 24.94 -10.01 22.43
CA THR A 403 25.70 -9.80 23.66
C THR A 403 25.04 -8.75 24.56
N GLU A 404 24.65 -7.62 23.98
CA GLU A 404 23.97 -6.55 24.70
C GLU A 404 22.59 -7.01 25.21
N MET A 405 21.82 -7.68 24.35
CA MET A 405 20.52 -8.22 24.74
C MET A 405 20.65 -9.22 25.89
N THR A 406 21.64 -10.10 25.85
CA THR A 406 21.93 -11.06 26.92
C THR A 406 22.33 -10.35 28.22
N SER A 407 23.13 -9.28 28.16
CA SER A 407 23.47 -8.46 29.33
C SER A 407 22.22 -7.84 29.95
N ARG A 408 21.36 -7.21 29.14
CA ARG A 408 20.10 -6.61 29.59
C ARG A 408 19.16 -7.63 30.24
N ILE A 409 19.11 -8.86 29.72
CA ILE A 409 18.30 -9.93 30.31
C ILE A 409 18.85 -10.31 31.69
N ARG A 410 20.16 -10.47 31.84
CA ARG A 410 20.79 -10.77 33.14
C ARG A 410 20.59 -9.65 34.14
N GLU A 411 20.76 -8.41 33.73
CA GLU A 411 20.53 -7.23 34.58
C GLU A 411 19.08 -7.13 35.03
N ALA A 412 18.12 -7.31 34.11
CA ALA A 412 16.70 -7.36 34.43
C ALA A 412 16.37 -8.52 35.39
N ALA A 413 16.96 -9.69 35.17
CA ALA A 413 16.78 -10.85 36.02
C ALA A 413 17.44 -10.69 37.41
N ALA A 414 18.52 -9.91 37.51
CA ALA A 414 19.22 -9.64 38.77
C ALA A 414 18.61 -8.47 39.57
N ALA A 415 17.77 -7.63 38.96
CA ALA A 415 17.17 -6.47 39.62
C ALA A 415 16.44 -6.84 40.92
N GLU A 416 16.72 -6.10 41.98
CA GLU A 416 16.06 -6.28 43.28
C GLU A 416 14.58 -5.93 43.19
N THR A 417 13.73 -6.83 43.65
CA THR A 417 12.28 -6.64 43.72
C THR A 417 11.84 -6.61 45.18
N LYS A 418 10.76 -5.87 45.50
CA LYS A 418 10.16 -5.94 46.84
C LYS A 418 9.80 -7.40 47.16
N ALA A 419 10.13 -7.84 48.36
CA ALA A 419 9.97 -9.23 48.79
C ALA A 419 8.53 -9.75 48.48
N ALA A 420 8.45 -10.87 47.74
CA ALA A 420 7.27 -11.60 47.28
C ALA A 420 6.62 -11.25 45.92
N ALA A 421 7.08 -10.23 45.17
CA ALA A 421 6.56 -9.97 43.82
C ALA A 421 7.24 -10.86 42.75
N PRO A 422 6.49 -11.53 41.84
CA PRO A 422 7.08 -12.34 40.77
C PRO A 422 7.83 -11.45 39.77
N LYS A 423 8.96 -11.94 39.27
CA LYS A 423 9.81 -11.22 38.32
C LYS A 423 9.33 -11.43 36.90
N ILE A 424 8.92 -10.35 36.23
CA ILE A 424 8.36 -10.39 34.88
C ILE A 424 9.26 -9.62 33.94
N ILE A 425 9.85 -10.30 32.95
CA ILE A 425 10.64 -9.64 31.89
C ILE A 425 9.74 -9.44 30.67
N ALA A 426 9.50 -8.18 30.29
CA ALA A 426 8.70 -7.80 29.14
C ALA A 426 9.58 -7.25 28.00
N PHE A 427 9.71 -8.01 26.92
CA PHE A 427 10.34 -7.56 25.68
C PHE A 427 9.35 -6.71 24.88
N CYS A 428 9.61 -5.41 24.80
CA CYS A 428 8.66 -4.44 24.26
C CYS A 428 9.17 -3.83 22.95
N CYS A 429 8.42 -4.04 21.86
CA CYS A 429 8.66 -3.39 20.57
C CYS A 429 8.72 -1.87 20.73
N GLN A 430 9.82 -1.25 20.28
CA GLN A 430 10.00 0.20 20.38
C GLN A 430 8.94 1.01 19.64
N ASN A 431 8.32 0.43 18.60
CA ASN A 431 7.33 1.10 17.76
C ASN A 431 5.89 0.93 18.28
N SER A 432 5.69 0.26 19.43
CA SER A 432 4.38 0.16 20.05
C SER A 432 4.46 -0.05 21.56
N ALA A 433 4.67 -1.28 22.01
CA ALA A 433 4.52 -1.68 23.40
C ALA A 433 5.46 -0.93 24.36
N PHE A 434 6.64 -0.52 23.90
CA PHE A 434 7.56 0.28 24.72
C PHE A 434 7.00 1.68 25.01
N GLU A 435 6.39 2.31 24.00
CA GLU A 435 5.72 3.61 24.15
C GLU A 435 4.48 3.48 25.05
N ALA A 436 3.69 2.41 24.86
CA ALA A 436 2.53 2.12 25.70
C ALA A 436 2.92 1.90 27.17
N GLY A 437 4.00 1.16 27.44
CA GLY A 437 4.52 0.95 28.79
C GLY A 437 5.08 2.22 29.43
N THR A 438 5.76 3.06 28.64
CA THR A 438 6.22 4.39 29.10
C THR A 438 5.03 5.28 29.48
N ALA A 439 4.00 5.31 28.64
CA ALA A 439 2.77 6.04 28.91
C ALA A 439 2.02 5.50 30.14
N ALA A 440 2.00 4.18 30.35
CA ALA A 440 1.39 3.57 31.54
C ALA A 440 2.07 4.05 32.84
N GLY A 441 3.41 4.19 32.83
CA GLY A 441 4.15 4.77 33.95
C GLY A 441 3.82 6.26 34.18
N LEU A 442 3.74 7.05 33.11
CA LEU A 442 3.41 8.48 33.17
C LEU A 442 1.98 8.74 33.65
N PHE A 443 1.04 7.87 33.29
CA PHE A 443 -0.35 7.94 33.73
C PHE A 443 -0.59 7.29 35.10
N HIS A 444 0.48 6.86 35.77
CA HIS A 444 0.44 6.29 37.11
C HIS A 444 -0.48 5.06 37.22
N TYR A 445 -0.48 4.20 36.20
CA TYR A 445 -1.09 2.88 36.33
C TYR A 445 -0.31 2.03 37.36
N ASP A 446 -1.02 1.20 38.10
CA ASP A 446 -0.44 0.26 39.08
C ASP A 446 0.28 -0.89 38.39
N LEU A 447 1.53 -0.67 37.97
CA LEU A 447 2.35 -1.70 37.33
C LEU A 447 2.97 -2.66 38.37
N PRO A 448 3.11 -3.97 38.07
CA PRO A 448 3.75 -4.93 38.95
C PRO A 448 5.15 -4.49 39.40
N ALA A 449 5.45 -4.62 40.70
CA ALA A 449 6.73 -4.20 41.25
C ALA A 449 7.92 -5.02 40.72
N GLY A 450 7.67 -6.24 40.23
CA GLY A 450 8.66 -7.11 39.61
C GLY A 450 8.79 -6.97 38.08
N LEU A 451 8.09 -6.02 37.46
CA LEU A 451 8.14 -5.80 36.01
C LEU A 451 9.47 -5.17 35.59
N GLN A 452 10.13 -5.77 34.60
CA GLN A 452 11.33 -5.27 33.95
C GLN A 452 11.08 -5.16 32.44
N ILE A 453 11.12 -3.94 31.91
CA ILE A 453 10.87 -3.66 30.50
C ILE A 453 12.20 -3.66 29.73
N ILE A 454 12.33 -4.54 28.75
CA ILE A 454 13.46 -4.56 27.81
C ILE A 454 12.99 -4.01 26.47
N LYS A 455 13.52 -2.84 26.09
CA LYS A 455 13.29 -2.26 24.76
C LYS A 455 13.99 -3.07 23.68
N ILE A 456 13.26 -3.39 22.61
CA ILE A 456 13.76 -4.05 21.40
C ILE A 456 13.35 -3.25 20.15
N PRO A 457 14.10 -3.35 19.03
CA PRO A 457 13.82 -2.52 17.85
C PRO A 457 12.52 -2.94 17.16
N CYS A 458 12.21 -4.22 17.25
CA CYS A 458 10.97 -4.84 16.81
C CYS A 458 10.85 -6.19 17.50
N ALA A 459 9.62 -6.69 17.70
CA ALA A 459 9.40 -8.06 18.16
C ALA A 459 10.10 -9.11 17.27
N GLY A 460 10.31 -8.78 15.99
CA GLY A 460 11.09 -9.59 15.05
C GLY A 460 12.54 -9.85 15.46
N LYS A 461 13.10 -9.11 16.44
CA LYS A 461 14.43 -9.37 17.01
C LYS A 461 14.44 -10.36 18.18
N VAL A 462 13.27 -10.72 18.73
CA VAL A 462 13.22 -11.62 19.89
C VAL A 462 13.55 -13.02 19.46
N ASP A 463 14.77 -13.45 19.77
CA ASP A 463 15.22 -14.82 19.59
C ASP A 463 14.62 -15.75 20.66
N ILE A 464 14.43 -17.03 20.33
CA ILE A 464 13.96 -18.02 21.31
C ILE A 464 14.90 -18.15 22.50
N ASN A 465 16.21 -18.03 22.27
CA ASN A 465 17.22 -18.09 23.32
C ASN A 465 17.06 -16.96 24.33
N TYR A 466 16.55 -15.79 23.93
CA TYR A 466 16.29 -14.69 24.88
C TYR A 466 15.18 -15.06 25.86
N ILE A 467 14.11 -15.69 25.36
CA ILE A 467 12.98 -16.15 26.17
C ILE A 467 13.46 -17.21 27.16
N LEU A 468 14.21 -18.20 26.67
CA LEU A 468 14.72 -19.29 27.50
C LEU A 468 15.74 -18.79 28.53
N ASN A 469 16.68 -17.94 28.12
CA ASN A 469 17.68 -17.37 29.03
C ASN A 469 17.02 -16.51 30.11
N ALA A 470 15.99 -15.73 29.79
CA ALA A 470 15.25 -14.96 30.80
C ALA A 470 14.67 -15.86 31.90
N LEU A 471 14.10 -17.02 31.54
CA LEU A 471 13.60 -18.00 32.51
C LEU A 471 14.72 -18.67 33.30
N VAL A 472 15.85 -19.00 32.66
CA VAL A 472 17.02 -19.62 33.31
C VAL A 472 17.67 -18.67 34.31
N GLU A 473 17.77 -17.38 33.99
CA GLU A 473 18.34 -16.34 34.85
C GLU A 473 17.40 -15.94 36.00
N GLY A 474 16.20 -16.52 36.08
CA GLY A 474 15.31 -16.41 37.24
C GLY A 474 14.05 -15.55 37.05
N ALA A 475 13.66 -15.20 35.82
CA ALA A 475 12.37 -14.56 35.60
C ALA A 475 11.23 -15.56 35.84
N ASP A 476 10.23 -15.20 36.65
CA ASP A 476 9.03 -16.00 36.87
C ASP A 476 8.08 -15.98 35.66
N GLY A 477 8.13 -14.92 34.85
CA GLY A 477 7.39 -14.84 33.60
C GLY A 477 8.08 -13.98 32.54
N VAL A 478 7.82 -14.31 31.29
CA VAL A 478 8.30 -13.57 30.12
C VAL A 478 7.11 -13.12 29.29
N ILE A 479 7.11 -11.86 28.87
CA ILE A 479 6.12 -11.33 27.93
C ILE A 479 6.86 -10.79 26.71
N VAL A 480 6.36 -11.10 25.52
CA VAL A 480 6.79 -10.44 24.29
C VAL A 480 5.63 -9.63 23.74
N MET A 481 5.83 -8.31 23.61
CA MET A 481 4.79 -7.39 23.17
C MET A 481 5.16 -6.74 21.84
N ALA A 482 4.25 -6.84 20.87
CA ALA A 482 4.45 -6.40 19.48
C ALA A 482 3.36 -5.43 18.99
N CYS A 483 3.50 -4.91 17.78
CA CYS A 483 2.42 -4.20 17.09
C CYS A 483 1.26 -5.17 16.75
N HIS A 484 0.04 -4.65 16.60
CA HIS A 484 -1.09 -5.43 16.09
C HIS A 484 -0.79 -6.08 14.73
N THR A 485 -1.38 -7.25 14.49
CA THR A 485 -1.36 -7.91 13.18
C THR A 485 -1.87 -6.94 12.11
N GLY A 486 -1.17 -6.85 10.98
CA GLY A 486 -1.47 -5.87 9.93
C GLY A 486 -0.84 -4.48 10.12
N ASN A 487 -0.48 -4.10 11.36
CA ASN A 487 0.07 -2.78 11.69
C ASN A 487 1.54 -2.83 12.13
N CYS A 488 2.30 -3.83 11.67
CA CYS A 488 3.71 -3.90 12.02
C CYS A 488 4.52 -2.90 11.20
N LYS A 489 5.28 -2.02 11.88
CA LYS A 489 6.23 -1.12 11.20
C LYS A 489 7.32 -1.86 10.41
N SER A 490 7.66 -3.08 10.84
CA SER A 490 8.62 -3.95 10.14
C SER A 490 7.93 -4.98 9.25
N GLU A 491 6.67 -4.73 8.85
CA GLU A 491 5.81 -5.56 8.00
C GLU A 491 5.40 -6.91 8.59
N SER A 492 6.37 -7.75 8.94
CA SER A 492 6.14 -9.11 9.41
C SER A 492 6.79 -9.42 10.76
N GLY A 493 7.42 -8.44 11.41
CA GLY A 493 8.16 -8.67 12.66
C GLY A 493 7.32 -9.25 13.81
N ASN A 494 6.07 -8.80 13.96
CA ASN A 494 5.12 -9.39 14.92
C ASN A 494 4.70 -10.82 14.55
N THR A 495 4.62 -11.12 13.26
CA THR A 495 4.24 -12.43 12.74
C THR A 495 5.34 -13.46 13.01
N TYR A 496 6.60 -13.12 12.69
CA TYR A 496 7.76 -13.95 13.03
C TYR A 496 7.90 -14.15 14.54
N ALA A 497 7.73 -13.08 15.34
CA ALA A 497 7.74 -13.19 16.79
C ALA A 497 6.69 -14.17 17.31
N LYS A 498 5.45 -14.06 16.82
CA LYS A 498 4.35 -14.96 17.18
C LYS A 498 4.67 -16.42 16.85
N TRP A 499 5.25 -16.69 15.67
CA TRP A 499 5.67 -18.05 15.29
C TRP A 499 6.75 -18.60 16.23
N ARG A 500 7.78 -17.82 16.54
CA ARG A 500 8.84 -18.25 17.47
C ARG A 500 8.33 -18.47 18.89
N ILE A 501 7.39 -17.65 19.35
CA ILE A 501 6.78 -17.82 20.67
C ILE A 501 5.89 -19.05 20.71
N ASN A 502 5.14 -19.34 19.65
CA ASN A 502 4.40 -20.59 19.53
C ASN A 502 5.34 -21.81 19.55
N ASP A 503 6.53 -21.71 18.95
CA ASP A 503 7.55 -22.73 19.06
C ASP A 503 8.09 -22.85 20.50
N ALA A 504 8.38 -21.73 21.15
CA ALA A 504 8.83 -21.68 22.54
C ALA A 504 7.80 -22.30 23.50
N TYR A 505 6.49 -22.03 23.32
CA TYR A 505 5.43 -22.66 24.09
C TYR A 505 5.46 -24.18 24.00
N ARG A 506 5.60 -24.74 22.79
CA ARG A 506 5.66 -26.19 22.58
C ARG A 506 6.88 -26.79 23.28
N LYS A 507 8.04 -26.13 23.19
CA LYS A 507 9.27 -26.57 23.85
C LYS A 507 9.18 -26.51 25.37
N LEU A 508 8.63 -25.43 25.93
CA LEU A 508 8.44 -25.26 27.37
C LEU A 508 7.48 -26.31 27.95
N GLU A 509 6.38 -26.60 27.25
CA GLU A 509 5.43 -27.65 27.64
C GLU A 509 6.08 -29.04 27.67
N GLN A 510 6.92 -29.37 26.69
CA GLN A 510 7.64 -30.65 26.63
C GLN A 510 8.61 -30.86 27.80
N ILE A 511 9.18 -29.78 28.35
CA ILE A 511 10.08 -29.84 29.50
C ILE A 511 9.37 -29.60 30.85
N GLY A 512 8.03 -29.58 30.86
CA GLY A 512 7.22 -29.44 32.07
C GLY A 512 7.14 -28.02 32.63
N ILE A 513 7.52 -26.99 31.85
CA ILE A 513 7.33 -25.59 32.25
C ILE A 513 5.90 -25.16 31.88
N PRO A 514 5.11 -24.67 32.84
CA PRO A 514 3.73 -24.22 32.60
C PRO A 514 3.65 -23.09 31.56
N LYS A 515 2.64 -23.16 30.70
CA LYS A 515 2.40 -22.14 29.64
C LYS A 515 2.12 -20.74 30.20
N ASN A 516 1.62 -20.62 31.43
CA ASN A 516 1.34 -19.32 32.06
C ASN A 516 2.59 -18.46 32.34
N ARG A 517 3.80 -18.99 32.10
CA ARG A 517 5.08 -18.28 32.26
C ARG A 517 5.57 -17.56 31.00
N LEU A 518 4.88 -17.72 29.86
CA LEU A 518 5.16 -17.00 28.63
C LEU A 518 3.86 -16.36 28.12
N GLU A 519 3.93 -15.15 27.59
CA GLU A 519 2.79 -14.45 26.98
C GLU A 519 3.24 -13.73 25.70
N PHE A 520 2.38 -13.76 24.68
CA PHE A 520 2.54 -12.91 23.50
C PHE A 520 1.34 -11.98 23.38
N ALA A 521 1.61 -10.68 23.45
CA ALA A 521 0.58 -9.66 23.33
C ALA A 521 0.86 -8.70 22.17
N THR A 522 -0.20 -8.09 21.66
CA THR A 522 -0.11 -7.03 20.67
C THR A 522 -0.75 -5.76 21.19
N LEU A 523 -0.09 -4.63 20.97
CA LEU A 523 -0.48 -3.30 21.43
C LEU A 523 -0.17 -2.26 20.35
N ALA A 524 -0.94 -1.18 20.30
CA ALA A 524 -0.56 0.09 19.69
C ALA A 524 0.14 0.99 20.72
N SER A 525 0.83 2.04 20.25
CA SER A 525 1.62 2.95 21.12
C SER A 525 0.77 3.72 22.14
N ASN A 526 -0.50 3.97 21.83
CA ASN A 526 -1.43 4.70 22.71
C ASN A 526 -2.21 3.80 23.69
N MET A 527 -1.89 2.51 23.80
CA MET A 527 -2.64 1.55 24.62
C MET A 527 -2.04 1.34 26.02
N ALA A 528 -1.84 2.43 26.76
CA ALA A 528 -1.27 2.40 28.12
C ALA A 528 -2.09 1.54 29.10
N SER A 529 -3.42 1.66 29.05
CA SER A 529 -4.35 0.88 29.88
C SER A 529 -4.22 -0.63 29.63
N ASP A 530 -4.17 -1.03 28.35
CA ASP A 530 -4.01 -2.43 27.99
C ASP A 530 -2.63 -2.98 28.33
N PHE A 531 -1.57 -2.18 28.18
CA PHE A 531 -0.25 -2.56 28.64
C PHE A 531 -0.27 -2.92 30.13
N ALA A 532 -0.82 -2.03 30.97
CA ALA A 532 -0.93 -2.25 32.41
C ALA A 532 -1.76 -3.50 32.74
N ARG A 533 -2.92 -3.66 32.09
CA ARG A 533 -3.78 -4.84 32.25
C ARG A 533 -3.02 -6.14 31.94
N ILE A 534 -2.30 -6.20 30.83
CA ILE A 534 -1.59 -7.42 30.40
C ILE A 534 -0.50 -7.82 31.40
N VAL A 535 0.29 -6.86 31.90
CA VAL A 535 1.33 -7.16 32.89
C VAL A 535 0.74 -7.55 34.25
N ILE A 536 -0.36 -6.93 34.67
CA ILE A 536 -1.08 -7.30 35.91
C ILE A 536 -1.69 -8.69 35.79
N ASP A 537 -2.29 -9.01 34.65
CA ASP A 537 -2.87 -10.33 34.39
C ASP A 537 -1.78 -11.41 34.39
N MET A 538 -0.59 -11.11 33.88
CA MET A 538 0.58 -11.98 33.99
C MET A 538 0.99 -12.23 35.45
N GLU A 539 1.12 -11.19 36.26
CA GLU A 539 1.46 -11.29 37.69
C GLU A 539 0.46 -12.19 38.44
N LYS A 540 -0.84 -12.01 38.19
CA LYS A 540 -1.91 -12.83 38.79
C LYS A 540 -1.78 -14.30 38.39
N ARG A 541 -1.56 -14.58 37.11
CA ARG A 541 -1.44 -15.96 36.60
C ARG A 541 -0.22 -16.69 37.14
N ILE A 542 0.88 -16.00 37.39
CA ILE A 542 2.10 -16.58 37.97
C ILE A 542 1.95 -16.80 39.48
N SER A 543 1.26 -15.88 40.16
CA SER A 543 1.07 -15.93 41.62
C SER A 543 0.05 -16.98 42.06
N GLN A 544 -0.87 -17.37 41.18
CA GLN A 544 -1.81 -18.47 41.39
C GLN A 544 -1.08 -19.81 41.14
N LYS A 545 -0.49 -20.37 42.20
CA LYS A 545 0.10 -21.73 42.20
C LYS A 545 -0.96 -22.82 42.20
#